data_AF-A0A8S3VD00-F1
#
_entry.id   AF-A0A8S3VD00-F1
#
_cell.length_a   1.000
_cell.length_b   1.000
_cell.length_c   1.000
_cell.angle_alpha   90.00
_cell.angle_beta   90.00
_cell.angle_gamma   90.00
#
_symmetry.space_group_name_H-M   'P 1'
#
loop_
_entity.id
_entity.type
_entity.pdbx_description
1 polymer ?
#
loop_
_entity_poly.entity_id
_entity_poly.type
_entity_poly.pdbx_seq_one_letter_code
_entity_poly.pdbx_strand_id
1 'polypeptide(L)'
;MGMIALNILADVLYDLLKPDKPHLRPRCDCDITYLYSEHRNLNKHIPSNSWGGQWQRIQTTDIAIGDDIERIRLTRNELQHSRIFHLDDKRFNELRNILSDLLKRFDQHNKPTRLYTDHLNEILAKTISAEEVKSIKNEILGMAIEVEIEHQINVSTQ
;
A
#
# COMPACT_ATOMS: atom_id res chain seq x y z
N MET A 1 -5.97 -3.45 3.64
CA MET A 1 -5.17 -2.44 2.96
C MET A 1 -3.92 -3.00 2.24
N GLY A 2 -3.11 -3.84 2.89
CA GLY A 2 -1.82 -4.31 2.34
C GLY A 2 -1.87 -4.94 0.93
N MET A 3 -2.82 -5.85 0.65
CA MET A 3 -2.90 -6.48 -0.69
C MET A 3 -3.26 -5.50 -1.82
N ILE A 4 -4.08 -4.47 -1.55
CA ILE A 4 -4.53 -3.54 -2.60
C ILE A 4 -3.43 -2.51 -2.92
N ALA A 5 -2.65 -2.10 -1.91
CA ALA A 5 -1.48 -1.25 -2.11
C ALA A 5 -0.42 -1.95 -2.99
N LEU A 6 -0.21 -3.27 -2.81
CA LEU A 6 0.74 -4.03 -3.64
C LEU A 6 0.32 -4.09 -5.12
N ASN A 7 -0.98 -4.15 -5.42
CA ASN A 7 -1.47 -4.14 -6.80
C ASN A 7 -1.17 -2.82 -7.51
N ILE A 8 -1.37 -1.68 -6.84
CA ILE A 8 -1.02 -0.37 -7.41
C ILE A 8 0.48 -0.31 -7.73
N LEU A 9 1.32 -0.76 -6.80
CA LEU A 9 2.77 -0.74 -6.99
C LEU A 9 3.22 -1.70 -8.11
N ALA A 10 2.56 -2.86 -8.24
CA ALA A 10 2.78 -3.75 -9.38
C ALA A 10 2.37 -3.08 -10.70
N ASP A 11 1.23 -2.38 -10.74
CA ASP A 11 0.79 -1.68 -11.94
C ASP A 11 1.77 -0.60 -12.39
N VAL A 12 2.28 0.18 -11.44
CA VAL A 12 3.33 1.18 -11.65
C VAL A 12 4.57 0.56 -12.29
N LEU A 13 5.09 -0.53 -11.70
CA LEU A 13 6.28 -1.19 -12.21
C LEU A 13 6.02 -1.80 -13.59
N TYR A 14 4.83 -2.35 -13.85
CA TYR A 14 4.49 -2.92 -15.14
C TYR A 14 4.47 -1.84 -16.23
N ASP A 15 3.81 -0.71 -15.98
CA ASP A 15 3.70 0.38 -16.95
C ASP A 15 5.05 1.03 -17.24
N LEU A 16 5.90 1.14 -16.21
CA LEU A 16 7.27 1.62 -16.37
C LEU A 16 8.11 0.64 -17.21
N LEU A 17 7.93 -0.67 -17.03
CA LEU A 17 8.74 -1.71 -17.68
C LEU A 17 8.34 -1.96 -19.13
N LYS A 18 7.06 -1.80 -19.46
CA LYS A 18 6.47 -2.18 -20.75
C LYS A 18 7.17 -1.53 -21.97
N PRO A 19 7.53 -0.24 -21.97
CA PRO A 19 8.26 0.37 -23.07
C PRO A 19 9.65 -0.25 -23.29
N ASP A 20 10.27 -0.72 -22.22
CA ASP A 20 11.64 -1.25 -22.23
C ASP A 20 11.72 -2.75 -22.49
N LYS A 21 10.61 -3.48 -22.28
CA LYS A 21 10.50 -4.92 -22.50
C LYS A 21 9.30 -5.25 -23.39
N PRO A 22 9.48 -5.31 -24.73
CA PRO A 22 8.40 -5.57 -25.68
C PRO A 22 7.69 -6.91 -25.47
N HIS A 23 8.42 -7.92 -24.98
CA HIS A 23 7.90 -9.25 -24.67
C HIS A 23 7.73 -9.45 -23.15
N LEU A 24 7.07 -8.51 -22.49
CA LEU A 24 6.67 -8.66 -21.10
C LEU A 24 5.51 -9.65 -20.99
N ARG A 25 5.50 -10.45 -19.92
CA ARG A 25 4.38 -11.35 -19.60
C ARG A 25 3.08 -10.55 -19.48
N PRO A 26 1.91 -11.16 -19.70
CA PRO A 26 0.63 -10.53 -19.43
C PRO A 26 0.60 -9.95 -18.00
N ARG A 27 -0.04 -8.79 -17.83
CA ARG A 27 -0.12 -8.10 -16.54
C ARG A 27 -0.63 -8.99 -15.41
N CYS A 28 -1.62 -9.83 -15.68
CA CYS A 28 -2.19 -10.76 -14.70
C CYS A 28 -1.20 -11.82 -14.21
N ASP A 29 -0.12 -12.08 -14.95
CA ASP A 29 0.89 -13.09 -14.64
C ASP A 29 2.15 -12.46 -14.00
N CYS A 30 2.12 -11.15 -13.78
CA CYS A 30 3.23 -10.38 -13.23
C CYS A 30 2.96 -10.01 -11.77
N ASP A 31 3.72 -10.62 -10.86
CA ASP A 31 3.77 -10.13 -9.48
C ASP A 31 4.81 -9.01 -9.31
N ILE A 32 4.71 -8.27 -8.21
CA ILE A 32 5.62 -7.17 -7.86
C ILE A 32 7.09 -7.61 -7.72
N THR A 33 7.34 -8.86 -7.33
CA THR A 33 8.70 -9.39 -7.16
C THR A 33 9.35 -9.63 -8.52
N TYR A 34 8.63 -10.28 -9.44
CA TYR A 34 9.04 -10.46 -10.82
C TYR A 34 9.30 -9.10 -11.49
N LEU A 35 8.37 -8.16 -11.37
CA LEU A 35 8.50 -6.83 -11.98
C LEU A 35 9.72 -6.07 -11.45
N TYR A 36 9.96 -6.10 -10.14
CA TYR A 36 11.16 -5.52 -9.54
C TYR A 36 12.45 -6.16 -10.09
N SER A 37 12.49 -7.49 -10.19
CA SER A 37 13.65 -8.21 -10.73
C SER A 37 13.94 -7.83 -12.19
N GLU A 38 12.91 -7.66 -13.01
CA GLU A 38 13.05 -7.24 -14.40
C GLU A 38 13.65 -5.83 -14.53
N HIS A 39 13.17 -4.87 -13.73
CA HIS A 39 13.75 -3.53 -13.68
C HIS A 39 15.23 -3.53 -13.33
N ARG A 40 15.60 -4.33 -12.33
CA ARG A 40 17.01 -4.50 -11.93
C ARG A 40 17.85 -5.18 -13.01
N ASN A 41 17.28 -6.09 -13.79
CA ASN A 41 18.02 -6.78 -14.86
C ASN A 41 18.28 -5.86 -16.06
N LEU A 42 17.30 -5.02 -16.43
CA LEU A 42 17.45 -4.09 -17.56
C LEU A 42 18.34 -2.88 -17.23
N ASN A 43 18.53 -2.54 -15.95
CA ASN A 43 19.45 -1.50 -15.45
C ASN A 43 19.33 -0.11 -16.11
N LYS A 44 18.17 0.23 -16.68
CA LYS A 44 17.92 1.56 -17.28
C LYS A 44 17.67 2.67 -16.25
N HIS A 45 17.24 2.29 -15.05
CA HIS A 45 16.86 3.21 -13.99
C HIS A 45 17.76 2.98 -12.77
N ILE A 46 19.01 3.44 -12.86
CA ILE A 46 19.99 3.25 -11.79
C ILE A 46 19.59 4.13 -10.59
N PRO A 47 19.41 3.54 -9.39
CA PRO A 47 19.17 4.30 -8.17
C PRO A 47 20.42 5.08 -7.74
N SER A 48 20.21 6.22 -7.09
CA SER A 48 21.25 7.10 -6.57
C SER A 48 22.15 6.39 -5.56
N ASN A 49 21.60 5.44 -4.80
CA ASN A 49 22.28 4.73 -3.72
C ASN A 49 22.49 3.23 -4.00
N SER A 50 22.54 2.82 -5.27
CA SER A 50 22.62 1.41 -5.71
C SER A 50 21.40 0.56 -5.31
N TRP A 51 21.27 -0.60 -5.98
CA TRP A 51 20.20 -1.56 -5.70
C TRP A 51 20.38 -2.26 -4.34
N GLY A 52 19.28 -2.57 -3.65
CA GLY A 52 19.31 -3.34 -2.41
C GLY A 52 19.57 -2.50 -1.15
N GLY A 53 19.25 -1.20 -1.21
CA GLY A 53 19.39 -0.28 -0.08
C GLY A 53 18.44 -0.57 1.09
N GLN A 54 18.60 0.17 2.18
CA GLN A 54 17.66 0.21 3.31
C GLN A 54 17.02 1.61 3.36
N TRP A 55 15.89 1.77 4.05
CA TRP A 55 15.20 3.07 4.15
C TRP A 55 16.11 4.23 4.56
N GLN A 56 17.06 3.99 5.46
CA GLN A 56 18.00 5.01 5.95
C GLN A 56 18.93 5.55 4.86
N ARG A 57 19.08 4.84 3.74
CA ARG A 57 19.91 5.23 2.61
C ARG A 57 19.14 5.95 1.50
N ILE A 58 17.81 5.93 1.55
CA ILE A 58 16.97 6.59 0.55
C ILE A 58 16.53 7.93 1.11
N GLN A 59 17.16 9.00 0.65
CA GLN A 59 16.81 10.35 1.05
C GLN A 59 15.52 10.79 0.33
N THR A 60 14.80 11.74 0.90
CA THR A 60 13.59 12.31 0.25
C THR A 60 13.93 13.08 -1.03
N THR A 61 15.17 13.54 -1.16
CA THR A 61 15.71 14.22 -2.33
C THR A 61 16.12 13.27 -3.46
N ASP A 62 16.23 11.97 -3.19
CA ASP A 62 16.63 10.96 -4.17
C ASP A 62 15.43 10.62 -5.07
N ILE A 63 15.17 11.45 -6.08
CA ILE A 63 13.95 11.38 -6.91
C ILE A 63 14.17 10.68 -8.25
N ALA A 64 15.27 9.94 -8.44
CA ALA A 64 15.45 9.16 -9.66
C ALA A 64 14.43 8.02 -9.73
N ILE A 65 14.09 7.59 -10.96
CA ILE A 65 13.16 6.47 -11.17
C ILE A 65 13.66 5.20 -10.45
N GLY A 66 14.98 4.95 -10.45
CA GLY A 66 15.59 3.85 -9.73
C GLY A 66 15.35 3.91 -8.22
N ASP A 67 15.38 5.11 -7.63
CA ASP A 67 15.13 5.30 -6.20
C ASP A 67 13.67 5.00 -5.86
N ASP A 68 12.74 5.35 -6.75
CA ASP A 68 11.32 5.03 -6.57
C ASP A 68 11.03 3.54 -6.72
N ILE A 69 11.72 2.84 -7.61
CA ILE A 69 11.67 1.37 -7.70
C ILE A 69 12.17 0.74 -6.38
N GLU A 70 13.22 1.28 -5.78
CA GLU A 70 13.69 0.81 -4.46
C GLU A 70 12.70 1.11 -3.34
N ARG A 71 12.04 2.28 -3.34
CA ARG A 71 10.94 2.59 -2.40
C ARG A 71 9.78 1.61 -2.52
N ILE A 72 9.44 1.20 -3.74
CA ILE A 72 8.42 0.17 -4.00
C ILE A 72 8.84 -1.16 -3.37
N ARG A 73 10.10 -1.60 -3.60
CA ARG A 73 10.62 -2.84 -2.98
C ARG A 73 10.56 -2.78 -1.46
N LEU A 74 11.02 -1.69 -0.86
CA LEU A 74 11.07 -1.54 0.59
C LEU A 74 9.66 -1.52 1.19
N THR A 75 8.73 -0.81 0.56
CA THR A 75 7.32 -0.81 0.97
C THR A 75 6.74 -2.22 0.91
N ARG A 76 6.98 -2.95 -0.19
CA ARG A 76 6.55 -4.33 -0.33
C ARG A 76 7.10 -5.23 0.77
N ASN A 77 8.38 -5.10 1.10
CA ASN A 77 9.00 -5.89 2.17
C ASN A 77 8.35 -5.61 3.53
N GLU A 78 8.08 -4.34 3.85
CA GLU A 78 7.38 -3.99 5.10
C GLU A 78 5.95 -4.54 5.14
N LEU A 79 5.21 -4.44 4.04
CA LEU A 79 3.85 -4.97 3.95
C LEU A 79 3.81 -6.50 4.02
N GLN A 80 4.81 -7.21 3.48
CA GLN A 80 4.89 -8.67 3.56
C GLN A 80 5.31 -9.20 4.93
N HIS A 81 6.18 -8.47 5.65
CA HIS A 81 6.73 -8.92 6.93
C HIS A 81 5.99 -8.37 8.15
N SER A 82 5.16 -7.33 7.99
CA SER A 82 4.26 -6.91 9.05
C SER A 82 3.15 -7.96 9.24
N ARG A 83 2.99 -8.47 10.47
CA ARG A 83 1.71 -9.06 10.85
C ARG A 83 0.66 -7.96 10.66
N ILE A 84 -0.49 -8.28 10.08
CA ILE A 84 -1.56 -7.36 9.61
C ILE A 84 -1.94 -6.25 10.63
N PHE A 85 -1.60 -6.41 11.91
CA PHE A 85 -1.91 -5.53 13.04
C PHE A 85 -0.73 -4.75 13.66
N HIS A 86 0.46 -4.73 13.06
CA HIS A 86 1.67 -4.22 13.73
C HIS A 86 2.34 -2.99 13.11
N LEU A 87 1.77 -2.40 12.06
CA LEU A 87 2.26 -1.11 11.60
C LEU A 87 1.69 -0.02 12.51
N ASP A 88 2.55 0.69 13.25
CA ASP A 88 2.09 1.82 14.06
C ASP A 88 1.61 2.98 13.17
N ASP A 89 0.73 3.84 13.71
CA ASP A 89 0.10 4.93 12.94
C ASP A 89 1.11 5.92 12.37
N LYS A 90 2.23 6.12 13.06
CA LYS A 90 3.29 7.02 12.58
C LYS A 90 3.92 6.44 11.32
N ARG A 91 4.36 5.18 11.38
CA ARG A 91 4.97 4.49 10.25
C ARG A 91 3.99 4.32 9.09
N PHE A 92 2.73 4.08 9.42
CA PHE A 92 1.65 4.04 8.44
C PHE A 92 1.52 5.36 7.67
N ASN A 93 1.47 6.49 8.38
CA ASN A 93 1.41 7.81 7.76
C ASN A 93 2.67 8.16 6.97
N GLU A 94 3.85 7.77 7.45
CA GLU A 94 5.11 7.92 6.70
C GLU A 94 5.06 7.16 5.36
N LEU A 95 4.71 5.88 5.38
CA LEU A 95 4.57 5.07 4.16
C LEU A 95 3.52 5.66 3.23
N ARG A 96 2.37 6.07 3.76
CA ARG A 96 1.31 6.72 2.98
C ARG A 96 1.83 7.95 2.23
N ASN A 97 2.59 8.82 2.90
CA ASN A 97 3.14 10.02 2.29
C ASN A 97 4.18 9.67 1.20
N ILE A 98 5.09 8.73 1.51
CA ILE A 98 6.08 8.24 0.55
C ILE A 98 5.40 7.68 -0.71
N LEU A 99 4.37 6.85 -0.53
CA LEU A 99 3.60 6.29 -1.63
C LEU A 99 2.86 7.38 -2.41
N SER A 100 2.21 8.32 -1.75
CA SER A 100 1.52 9.43 -2.43
C SER A 100 2.47 10.20 -3.34
N ASP A 101 3.66 10.54 -2.85
CA ASP A 101 4.63 11.32 -3.61
C ASP A 101 5.25 10.54 -4.77
N LEU A 102 5.55 9.24 -4.60
CA LEU A 102 6.06 8.42 -5.71
C LEU A 102 4.99 8.18 -6.77
N LEU A 103 3.74 7.94 -6.37
CA LEU A 103 2.64 7.71 -7.32
C LEU A 103 2.36 8.97 -8.15
N LYS A 104 2.46 10.17 -7.57
CA LYS A 104 2.37 11.43 -8.35
C LYS A 104 3.45 11.53 -9.42
N ARG A 105 4.69 11.13 -9.10
CA ARG A 105 5.77 11.11 -10.09
C ARG A 105 5.50 10.08 -11.20
N PHE A 106 4.96 8.91 -10.86
CA PHE A 106 4.60 7.91 -11.86
C PHE A 106 3.36 8.25 -12.68
N ASP A 107 2.39 8.98 -12.13
CA ASP A 107 1.28 9.53 -12.89
C ASP A 107 1.79 10.46 -14.00
N GLN A 108 2.77 11.31 -13.69
CA GLN A 108 3.40 12.20 -14.66
C GLN A 108 4.27 11.44 -15.68
N HIS A 109 5.00 10.42 -15.22
CA HIS A 109 5.93 9.65 -16.05
C HIS A 109 5.23 8.67 -16.98
N ASN A 110 4.41 7.77 -16.43
CA ASN A 110 3.73 6.70 -17.17
C ASN A 110 2.52 7.20 -17.93
N LYS A 111 1.90 8.31 -17.50
CA LYS A 111 0.65 8.86 -18.05
C LYS A 111 -0.42 7.77 -18.20
N PRO A 112 -0.72 7.03 -17.12
CA PRO A 112 -1.66 5.92 -17.19
C PRO A 112 -3.07 6.44 -17.53
N THR A 113 -3.90 5.59 -18.14
CA THR A 113 -5.31 5.94 -18.40
C THR A 113 -6.08 6.25 -17.13
N ARG A 114 -5.71 5.60 -16.01
CA ARG A 114 -6.22 5.86 -14.67
C ARG A 114 -5.05 6.18 -13.76
N LEU A 115 -5.13 7.30 -13.04
CA LEU A 115 -4.08 7.72 -12.13
C LEU A 115 -3.93 6.74 -10.96
N TYR A 116 -2.69 6.44 -10.60
CA TYR A 116 -2.38 5.60 -9.44
C TYR A 116 -2.73 6.31 -8.14
N THR A 117 -2.60 7.64 -8.10
CA THR A 117 -2.99 8.46 -6.95
C THR A 117 -4.49 8.39 -6.67
N ASP A 118 -5.33 8.40 -7.70
CA ASP A 118 -6.78 8.21 -7.55
C ASP A 118 -7.09 6.83 -6.93
N HIS A 119 -6.42 5.78 -7.44
CA HIS A 119 -6.60 4.43 -6.91
C HIS A 119 -6.15 4.34 -5.44
N LEU A 120 -5.05 4.99 -5.06
CA LEU A 120 -4.59 5.06 -3.66
C LEU A 120 -5.62 5.81 -2.79
N ASN A 121 -6.14 6.94 -3.25
CA ASN A 121 -7.12 7.74 -2.51
C ASN A 121 -8.42 6.97 -2.26
N GLU A 122 -8.90 6.20 -3.24
CA GLU A 122 -10.06 5.33 -3.08
C GLU A 122 -9.84 4.25 -2.01
N ILE A 123 -8.64 3.68 -1.93
CA ILE A 123 -8.30 2.68 -0.90
C ILE A 123 -8.27 3.33 0.47
N LEU A 124 -7.64 4.51 0.57
CA LEU A 124 -7.55 5.25 1.82
C LEU A 124 -8.94 5.66 2.31
N ALA A 125 -9.84 6.09 1.42
CA ALA A 125 -11.21 6.43 1.77
C ALA A 125 -12.05 5.25 2.28
N LYS A 126 -11.69 4.01 1.88
CA LYS A 126 -12.35 2.77 2.35
C LYS A 126 -11.71 2.20 3.62
N THR A 127 -10.63 2.81 4.10
CA THR A 127 -9.96 2.33 5.31
C THR A 127 -10.65 2.90 6.52
N ILE A 128 -11.16 2.00 7.37
CA ILE A 128 -11.71 2.35 8.67
C ILE A 128 -10.55 2.73 9.60
N SER A 129 -10.62 3.91 10.20
CA SER A 129 -9.63 4.37 11.18
C SER A 129 -9.69 3.56 12.48
N ALA A 130 -8.61 3.58 13.26
CA ALA A 130 -8.58 2.93 14.57
C ALA A 130 -9.66 3.48 15.51
N GLU A 131 -9.91 4.79 15.48
CA GLU A 131 -10.99 5.47 16.19
C GLU A 131 -12.38 4.97 15.76
N GLU A 132 -12.64 4.83 14.46
CA GLU A 132 -13.93 4.29 13.98
C GLU A 132 -14.12 2.83 14.38
N VAL A 133 -13.07 2.00 14.32
CA VAL A 133 -13.14 0.62 14.84
C VAL A 133 -13.44 0.61 16.34
N LYS A 134 -12.82 1.52 17.11
CA LYS A 134 -13.06 1.66 18.54
C LYS A 134 -14.50 2.11 18.85
N SER A 135 -15.04 3.04 18.05
CA SER A 135 -16.44 3.50 18.16
C SER A 135 -17.40 2.34 17.88
N ILE A 136 -17.21 1.63 16.77
CA ILE A 136 -18.03 0.48 16.40
C ILE A 136 -17.97 -0.61 17.48
N LYS A 137 -16.79 -0.89 18.03
CA LYS A 137 -16.63 -1.85 19.12
C LYS A 137 -17.45 -1.44 20.36
N ASN A 138 -17.43 -0.15 20.72
CA ASN A 138 -18.18 0.35 21.86
C ASN A 138 -19.69 0.32 21.63
N GLU A 139 -20.16 0.64 20.42
CA GLU A 139 -21.57 0.53 20.03
C GLU A 139 -22.07 -0.92 20.12
N ILE A 140 -21.32 -1.87 19.57
CA ILE A 140 -21.67 -3.30 19.64
C ILE A 140 -21.74 -3.78 21.10
N LEU A 141 -20.79 -3.38 21.95
CA LEU A 141 -20.80 -3.72 23.37
C LEU A 141 -22.00 -3.09 24.11
N GLY A 142 -22.36 -1.85 23.77
CA GLY A 142 -23.54 -1.19 24.32
C GLY A 142 -24.84 -1.93 23.96
N MET A 143 -25.02 -2.29 22.69
CA MET A 143 -26.19 -3.04 22.23
C MET A 143 -26.28 -4.43 22.87
N ALA A 144 -25.16 -5.11 23.07
CA ALA A 144 -25.15 -6.42 23.74
C ALA A 144 -25.62 -6.34 25.20
N ILE A 145 -25.27 -5.27 25.92
CA ILE A 145 -25.71 -5.03 27.30
C ILE A 145 -27.22 -4.74 27.34
N GLU A 146 -27.75 -3.94 26.42
CA GLU A 146 -29.19 -3.60 26.36
C GLU A 146 -30.05 -4.86 26.13
N VAL A 147 -29.64 -5.74 25.22
CA VAL A 147 -30.33 -7.02 24.96
C VAL A 147 -30.34 -7.93 26.20
N GLU A 148 -29.25 -7.96 26.97
CA GLU A 148 -29.15 -8.80 28.18
C GLU A 148 -30.04 -8.27 29.31
N ILE A 149 -30.16 -6.94 29.44
CA ILE A 149 -31.09 -6.31 30.39
C ILE A 149 -32.55 -6.60 30.01
N GLU A 150 -32.93 -6.44 28.74
CA GLU A 150 -34.29 -6.74 28.27
C GLU A 150 -34.66 -8.21 28.49
N HIS A 151 -33.71 -9.13 28.30
CA HIS A 151 -33.93 -10.55 28.57
C HIS A 151 -34.17 -10.82 30.05
N GLN A 152 -33.38 -10.21 30.96
CA GLN A 152 -33.54 -10.39 32.40
C GLN A 152 -34.86 -9.80 32.94
N ILE A 153 -35.31 -8.66 32.39
CA ILE A 153 -36.61 -8.05 32.76
C ILE A 153 -37.77 -8.97 32.35
N ASN A 154 -37.75 -9.51 31.13
CA ASN A 154 -38.82 -10.36 30.61
C ASN A 154 -38.91 -11.72 31.33
N VAL A 155 -37.79 -12.28 31.78
CA VAL A 155 -37.78 -13.54 32.57
C VAL A 155 -38.28 -13.31 34.01
N SER A 156 -38.11 -12.11 34.57
CA SER A 156 -38.54 -11.79 35.94
C SER A 156 -40.01 -11.39 36.06
N THR A 157 -40.71 -11.20 34.94
CA THR A 157 -42.13 -10.79 34.86
C THR A 157 -43.09 -11.93 34.47
N GLN A 158 -42.58 -13.16 34.29
CA GLN A 158 -43.35 -14.40 34.15
C GLN A 158 -43.35 -15.20 35.46
#